data_AF-H8G6P1-F1
#
_entry.id   AF-H8G6P1-F1
#
_cell.length_a   1.000
_cell.length_b   1.000
_cell.length_c   1.000
_cell.angle_alpha   90.00
_cell.angle_beta   90.00
_cell.angle_gamma   90.00
#
_symmetry.space_group_name_H-M   'P 1'
#
loop_
_entity.id
_entity.type
_entity.pdbx_description
1 polymer ?
#
loop_
_entity_poly.entity_id
_entity_poly.type
_entity_poly.pdbx_seq_one_letter_code
_entity_poly.pdbx_strand_id
1 'polypeptide(L)'
;ARVAHRLEQAASLRGDRGRALLRTVPGIGVWTAAEIAQRAWGDADAVSFGDFHVPSIVGYALLGRPLDDDGMAEVLAPYSPQRQRAVRYLEAAGHTRPRFGPRYPIRDYRAI
;
A
#
# COMPACT_ATOMS: atom_id res chain seq x y z
N ALA A 1 13.14 -8.43 -23.08
CA ALA A 1 12.14 -7.54 -22.45
C ALA A 1 12.12 -6.19 -23.18
N ARG A 2 11.08 -5.87 -23.95
CA ARG A 2 11.08 -4.71 -24.88
C ARG A 2 10.99 -3.33 -24.19
N VAL A 3 10.53 -3.29 -22.93
CA VAL A 3 10.29 -2.05 -22.17
C VAL A 3 11.14 -1.89 -20.90
N ALA A 4 12.03 -2.84 -20.58
CA ALA A 4 12.78 -2.85 -19.32
C ALA A 4 13.59 -1.56 -19.08
N HIS A 5 14.34 -1.09 -20.07
CA HIS A 5 15.10 0.17 -20.00
C HIS A 5 14.24 1.41 -19.68
N ARG A 6 12.95 1.41 -20.08
CA ARG A 6 12.03 2.52 -19.81
C ARG A 6 11.48 2.48 -18.40
N LEU A 7 11.44 1.31 -17.76
CA LEU A 7 11.01 1.17 -16.38
C LEU A 7 12.09 1.61 -15.39
N GLU A 8 13.37 1.42 -15.74
CA GLU A 8 14.50 1.93 -14.95
C GLU A 8 14.44 3.46 -14.80
N GLN A 9 14.00 4.17 -15.86
CA GLN A 9 13.80 5.63 -15.81
C GLN A 9 12.81 6.06 -14.72
N ALA A 10 11.83 5.23 -14.34
CA ALA A 10 10.90 5.56 -13.28
C ALA A 10 11.60 5.72 -11.93
N ALA A 11 12.63 4.89 -11.65
CA ALA A 11 13.42 4.96 -10.43
C ALA A 11 14.39 6.16 -10.41
N SER A 12 14.78 6.66 -11.59
CA SER A 12 15.52 7.92 -11.72
C SER A 12 14.60 9.13 -11.50
N LEU A 13 13.39 9.11 -12.07
CA LEU A 13 12.42 10.21 -11.92
C LEU A 13 11.85 10.33 -10.51
N ARG A 14 11.53 9.20 -9.87
CA ARG A 14 10.93 9.09 -8.52
C ARG A 14 9.62 9.88 -8.37
N GLY A 15 9.03 9.81 -7.17
CA GLY A 15 7.82 10.56 -6.80
C GLY A 15 6.66 10.37 -7.78
N ASP A 16 5.85 11.42 -7.96
CA ASP A 16 4.69 11.37 -8.86
C ASP A 16 5.07 11.09 -10.31
N ARG A 17 6.18 11.64 -10.80
CA ARG A 17 6.61 11.46 -12.20
C ARG A 17 7.02 10.01 -12.47
N GLY A 18 7.79 9.41 -11.56
CA GLY A 18 8.16 8.00 -11.65
C GLY A 18 6.94 7.09 -11.61
N ARG A 19 6.00 7.34 -10.67
CA ARG A 19 4.75 6.58 -10.59
C ARG A 19 3.86 6.75 -11.82
N ALA A 20 3.78 7.96 -12.37
CA ALA A 20 3.03 8.22 -13.61
C ALA A 20 3.63 7.45 -14.80
N LEU A 21 4.95 7.41 -14.91
CA LEU A 21 5.63 6.62 -15.95
C LEU A 21 5.33 5.12 -15.84
N LEU A 22 5.35 4.56 -14.63
CA LEU A 22 5.00 3.15 -14.41
C LEU A 22 3.57 2.82 -14.91
N ARG A 23 2.62 3.72 -14.65
CA ARG A 23 1.21 3.54 -15.05
C ARG A 23 0.95 3.65 -16.56
N THR A 24 1.96 3.99 -17.36
CA THR A 24 1.85 3.93 -18.84
C THR A 24 1.87 2.49 -19.36
N VAL A 25 2.31 1.52 -18.54
CA VAL A 25 2.31 0.10 -18.90
C VAL A 25 0.94 -0.52 -18.63
N PRO A 26 0.30 -1.16 -19.62
CA PRO A 26 -0.96 -1.86 -19.41
C PRO A 26 -0.89 -2.88 -18.27
N GLY A 27 -1.86 -2.82 -17.36
CA GLY A 27 -1.91 -3.67 -16.16
C GLY A 27 -1.22 -3.08 -14.92
N ILE A 28 -0.50 -1.96 -15.01
CA ILE A 28 0.05 -1.26 -13.85
C ILE A 28 -0.90 -0.14 -13.40
N GLY A 29 -1.66 -0.42 -12.34
CA GLY A 29 -2.55 0.55 -11.68
C GLY A 29 -1.84 1.41 -10.63
N VAL A 30 -2.63 2.24 -9.93
CA VAL A 30 -2.15 3.11 -8.82
C VAL A 30 -1.49 2.29 -7.71
N TRP A 31 -2.15 1.21 -7.28
CA TRP A 31 -1.64 0.29 -6.27
C TRP A 31 -0.27 -0.28 -6.67
N THR A 32 -0.17 -0.90 -7.85
CA THR A 32 1.08 -1.50 -8.32
C THR A 32 2.21 -0.48 -8.46
N ALA A 33 1.91 0.71 -8.98
CA ALA A 33 2.91 1.78 -9.10
C ALA A 33 3.42 2.25 -7.72
N ALA A 34 2.53 2.33 -6.71
CA ALA A 34 2.92 2.65 -5.35
C ALA A 34 3.79 1.56 -4.73
N GLU A 35 3.39 0.28 -4.85
CA GLU A 35 4.15 -0.86 -4.34
C GLU A 35 5.57 -0.94 -4.93
N ILE A 36 5.72 -0.65 -6.24
CA ILE A 36 7.02 -0.56 -6.90
C ILE A 36 7.81 0.62 -6.33
N ALA A 37 7.21 1.81 -6.25
CA ALA A 37 7.88 3.03 -5.78
C ALA A 37 8.45 2.89 -4.36
N GLN A 38 7.67 2.28 -3.46
CA GLN A 38 8.07 1.99 -2.09
C GLN A 38 9.32 1.11 -2.02
N ARG A 39 9.38 0.05 -2.83
CA ARG A 39 10.48 -0.93 -2.80
C ARG A 39 11.70 -0.48 -3.58
N ALA A 40 11.50 0.17 -4.73
CA ALA A 40 12.58 0.51 -5.65
C ALA A 40 13.31 1.81 -5.25
N TRP A 41 12.62 2.80 -4.67
CA TRP A 41 13.26 4.05 -4.28
C TRP A 41 12.81 4.63 -2.93
N GLY A 42 12.10 3.83 -2.11
CA GLY A 42 11.72 4.22 -0.76
C GLY A 42 10.71 5.37 -0.73
N ASP A 43 9.78 5.42 -1.68
CA ASP A 43 8.84 6.52 -1.81
C ASP A 43 7.98 6.71 -0.56
N ALA A 44 8.21 7.81 0.15
CA ALA A 44 7.59 8.06 1.45
C ALA A 44 6.15 8.54 1.37
N ASP A 45 5.67 8.87 0.17
CA ASP A 45 4.33 9.42 -0.06
C ASP A 45 3.46 8.55 -0.96
N ALA A 46 4.01 7.46 -1.50
CA ALA A 46 3.31 6.52 -2.35
C ALA A 46 2.41 5.58 -1.53
N VAL A 47 1.23 6.03 -1.12
CA VAL A 47 0.25 5.17 -0.42
C VAL A 47 -0.36 4.17 -1.41
N SER A 48 -0.48 2.91 -0.99
CA SER A 48 -1.06 1.81 -1.78
C SER A 48 -2.60 1.87 -1.79
N PHE A 49 -3.17 2.94 -2.34
CA PHE A 49 -4.62 3.03 -2.55
C PHE A 49 -5.12 1.85 -3.40
N GLY A 50 -6.26 1.28 -3.01
CA GLY A 50 -6.82 0.04 -3.55
C GLY A 50 -6.37 -1.22 -2.80
N ASP A 51 -5.57 -1.08 -1.74
CA ASP A 51 -5.20 -2.20 -0.88
C ASP A 51 -6.39 -2.62 0.00
N PHE A 52 -6.60 -3.94 0.12
CA PHE A 52 -7.73 -4.49 0.86
C PHE A 52 -7.65 -4.30 2.39
N HIS A 53 -6.44 -4.17 2.95
CA HIS A 53 -6.22 -4.13 4.40
C HIS A 53 -5.79 -2.77 4.91
N VAL A 54 -4.95 -2.05 4.15
CA VAL A 54 -4.33 -0.80 4.62
C VAL A 54 -5.35 0.24 5.11
N PRO A 55 -6.44 0.55 4.37
CA PRO A 55 -7.44 1.52 4.85
C PRO A 55 -8.07 1.14 6.20
N SER A 56 -8.38 -0.14 6.39
CA SER A 56 -8.91 -0.64 7.66
C SER A 56 -7.89 -0.53 8.79
N ILE A 57 -6.62 -0.86 8.54
CA ILE A 57 -5.55 -0.75 9.55
C ILE A 57 -5.38 0.71 9.98
N VAL A 58 -5.27 1.62 9.01
CA VAL A 58 -5.14 3.07 9.27
C VAL A 58 -6.34 3.60 10.04
N GLY A 59 -7.55 3.24 9.62
CA GLY A 59 -8.79 3.63 10.29
C GLY A 59 -8.84 3.17 11.75
N TYR A 60 -8.54 1.91 12.03
CA TYR A 60 -8.54 1.41 13.40
C TYR A 60 -7.44 2.04 14.25
N ALA A 61 -6.26 2.29 13.67
CA ALA A 61 -5.15 2.89 14.40
C ALA A 61 -5.42 4.35 14.80
N LEU A 62 -6.02 5.14 13.90
CA LEU A 62 -6.18 6.59 14.10
C LEU A 62 -7.57 6.99 14.62
N LEU A 63 -8.61 6.23 14.28
CA LEU A 63 -10.01 6.58 14.56
C LEU A 63 -10.79 5.49 15.30
N GLY A 64 -10.22 4.30 15.52
CA GLY A 64 -10.90 3.17 16.15
C GLY A 64 -12.01 2.53 15.31
N ARG A 65 -12.13 2.86 14.01
CA ARG A 65 -13.13 2.31 13.07
C ARG A 65 -12.52 2.10 11.68
N PRO A 66 -13.03 1.19 10.83
CA PRO A 66 -12.47 1.00 9.50
C PRO A 66 -12.68 2.23 8.60
N LEU A 67 -11.81 2.38 7.61
CA LEU A 67 -11.92 3.35 6.52
C LEU A 67 -11.88 2.63 5.17
N ASP A 68 -12.37 3.33 4.14
CA ASP A 68 -12.11 3.07 2.73
C ASP A 68 -10.93 3.94 2.23
N ASP A 69 -10.62 3.87 0.93
CA ASP A 69 -9.51 4.62 0.34
C ASP A 69 -9.69 6.14 0.47
N ASP A 70 -10.91 6.65 0.28
CA ASP A 70 -11.21 8.09 0.37
C ASP A 70 -11.04 8.59 1.81
N GLY A 71 -11.61 7.88 2.78
CA GLY A 71 -11.43 8.21 4.20
C GLY A 71 -9.97 8.09 4.63
N MET A 72 -9.23 7.10 4.12
CA MET A 72 -7.79 6.99 4.36
C MET A 72 -7.03 8.18 3.76
N ALA A 73 -7.38 8.64 2.55
CA ALA A 73 -6.75 9.78 1.92
C ALA A 73 -6.93 11.07 2.74
N GLU A 74 -8.12 11.30 3.27
CA GLU A 74 -8.43 12.44 4.14
C GLU A 74 -7.59 12.42 5.42
N VAL A 75 -7.60 11.30 6.13
CA VAL A 75 -6.89 11.16 7.41
C VAL A 75 -5.38 11.22 7.23
N LEU A 76 -4.86 10.73 6.09
CA LEU A 76 -3.45 10.81 5.78
C LEU A 76 -3.01 12.19 5.25
N ALA A 77 -3.91 13.07 4.82
CA ALA A 77 -3.56 14.35 4.22
C ALA A 77 -2.55 15.20 5.02
N PRO A 78 -2.66 15.32 6.37
CA PRO A 78 -1.71 16.07 7.19
C PRO A 78 -0.27 15.51 7.15
N TYR A 79 -0.10 14.24 6.80
CA TYR A 79 1.20 13.59 6.74
C TYR A 79 1.91 13.80 5.40
N SER A 80 1.34 14.52 4.43
CA SER A 80 2.05 14.83 3.18
C SER A 80 3.36 15.60 3.45
N PRO A 81 4.51 15.24 2.82
CA PRO A 81 4.73 14.23 1.78
C PRO A 81 5.30 12.89 2.34
N GLN A 82 4.82 12.45 3.49
CA GLN A 82 5.28 11.29 4.28
C GLN A 82 4.13 10.28 4.53
N ARG A 83 3.07 10.31 3.73
CA ARG A 83 1.84 9.54 3.99
C ARG A 83 2.09 8.04 4.09
N GLN A 84 2.88 7.49 3.18
CA GLN A 84 3.23 6.08 3.20
C GLN A 84 4.16 5.75 4.36
N ARG A 85 5.02 6.68 4.78
CA ARG A 85 5.84 6.49 5.99
C ARG A 85 4.99 6.40 7.25
N ALA A 86 3.94 7.22 7.37
CA ALA A 86 2.97 7.11 8.44
C ALA A 86 2.30 5.73 8.45
N VAL A 87 1.85 5.24 7.30
CA VAL A 87 1.29 3.88 7.16
C VAL A 87 2.28 2.82 7.67
N ARG A 88 3.55 2.87 7.25
CA ARG A 88 4.57 1.91 7.69
C ARG A 88 4.84 1.97 9.18
N TYR A 89 4.79 3.15 9.79
CA TYR A 89 4.94 3.29 11.24
C TYR A 89 3.75 2.73 12.02
N LEU A 90 2.53 2.90 11.52
CA LEU A 90 1.35 2.28 12.14
C LEU A 90 1.44 0.76 12.11
N GLU A 91 1.83 0.18 10.97
CA GLU A 91 2.06 -1.27 10.85
C GLU A 91 3.20 -1.76 11.76
N ALA A 92 4.32 -1.04 11.80
CA ALA A 92 5.47 -1.39 12.63
C ALA A 92 5.19 -1.28 14.13
N ALA A 93 4.31 -0.36 14.54
CA ALA A 93 3.82 -0.24 15.91
C ALA A 93 2.89 -1.39 16.33
N GLY A 94 2.54 -2.29 15.40
CA GLY A 94 1.68 -3.44 15.67
C GLY A 94 0.19 -3.12 15.66
N HIS A 95 -0.23 -1.97 15.09
CA HIS A 95 -1.64 -1.71 14.91
C HIS A 95 -2.24 -2.69 13.90
N THR A 96 -3.31 -3.36 14.31
CA THR A 96 -4.03 -4.32 13.48
C THR A 96 -5.52 -4.09 13.59
N ARG A 97 -6.27 -4.47 12.56
CA ARG A 97 -7.74 -4.50 12.64
C ARG A 97 -8.19 -5.62 13.59
N PRO A 98 -9.26 -5.43 14.38
CA PRO A 98 -9.85 -6.50 15.16
C PRO A 98 -10.22 -7.72 14.28
N ARG A 99 -10.02 -8.91 14.82
CA ARG A 99 -10.29 -10.18 14.14
C ARG A 99 -11.64 -10.71 14.56
N PHE A 100 -12.64 -10.58 13.70
CA PHE A 100 -14.01 -11.03 13.99
C PHE A 100 -14.33 -12.45 13.49
N GLY A 101 -13.48 -13.03 12.61
CA GLY A 101 -13.72 -14.37 12.06
C GLY A 101 -13.25 -15.50 12.98
N PRO A 102 -13.94 -16.66 12.99
CA PRO A 102 -13.47 -17.85 13.70
C PRO A 102 -12.10 -18.28 13.18
N ARG A 103 -11.26 -18.87 14.04
CA ARG A 103 -9.98 -19.43 13.61
C ARG A 103 -10.28 -20.59 12.65
N TYR A 104 -9.61 -20.61 11.49
CA TYR A 104 -9.75 -21.72 10.56
C TYR A 104 -9.33 -23.01 11.27
N PRO A 105 -10.16 -24.08 11.25
CA PRO A 105 -9.82 -25.34 11.91
C PRO A 105 -8.57 -25.93 11.25
N ILE A 106 -7.70 -26.55 12.06
CA ILE A 106 -6.52 -27.24 11.54
C ILE A 106 -7.01 -28.40 10.66
N ARG A 107 -6.67 -28.35 9.37
CA ARG A 107 -7.06 -29.39 8.41
C ARG A 107 -6.08 -30.56 8.53
N ASP A 108 -6.58 -31.75 8.82
CA ASP A 108 -5.74 -32.95 8.86
C ASP A 108 -5.56 -33.50 7.44
N TYR A 109 -4.36 -33.32 6.89
CA TYR A 109 -4.01 -33.78 5.55
C TYR A 109 -3.55 -35.25 5.51
N ARG A 110 -3.44 -35.94 6.66
CA ARG A 110 -3.05 -37.37 6.72
C ARG A 110 -4.18 -38.32 6.35
N ALA A 111 -5.41 -37.80 6.23
CA ALA A 111 -6.61 -38.56 5.91
C ALA A 111 -7.02 -38.44 4.42
N ILE A 112 -6.16 -37.88 3.58
CA ILE A 112 -6.33 -37.71 2.12
C ILE A 112 -5.17 -38.45 1.43
#